data_AF-A0A924IIZ9-F1
#
_entry.id   AF-A0A924IIZ9-F1
#
_cell.length_a   1.000
_cell.length_b   1.000
_cell.length_c   1.000
_cell.angle_alpha   90.00
_cell.angle_beta   90.00
_cell.angle_gamma   90.00
#
_symmetry.space_group_name_H-M   'P 1'
#
loop_
_entity.id
_entity.type
_entity.pdbx_description
1 polymer ?
#
loop_
_entity_poly.entity_id
_entity_poly.type
_entity_poly.pdbx_seq_one_letter_code
_entity_poly.pdbx_strand_id
1 'polypeptide(L)'
;MSKNDLPGKPKKQVYSRRGTSFLTLSSSYESEQQARHTGESSDESFVTSGPAHDAGPQAKASLRDRMMGRKGPLREVLNEQVTSVRDARGQVHERLMEVSDVFGLQFLAIVELLGNYVLRGIEYVKYPFRPIYRRWMILWAGEDYFNVPLDDINEKAPPPIDFVLLAEKNIVFTDNHKNPLYTMDQLRTAKGYTASSEVVKPLIMEKVYVAFQEVAPKARGLPVPDKGRYAGRAMDDVLFNINEIDVALFFDYVLRFPVGYVGKNYRLTESFAGWAVSGTPDD
;
A
#
# COMPACT_ATOMS: atom_id res chain seq x y z
N MET A 1 14.49 -48.89 57.39
CA MET A 1 15.22 -48.50 56.16
C MET A 1 14.20 -48.35 55.03
N SER A 2 14.47 -47.42 54.10
CA SER A 2 13.68 -47.03 52.92
C SER A 2 12.57 -46.00 53.16
N LYS A 3 12.38 -44.95 52.35
CA LYS A 3 13.24 -44.01 51.60
C LYS A 3 12.27 -42.89 51.21
N ASN A 4 12.72 -41.64 51.29
CA ASN A 4 11.90 -40.44 51.08
C ASN A 4 11.43 -40.29 49.62
N ASP A 5 10.13 -40.09 49.43
CA ASP A 5 9.55 -39.55 48.21
C ASP A 5 9.47 -38.02 48.31
N LEU A 6 10.23 -37.32 47.45
CA LEU A 6 10.14 -35.87 47.26
C LEU A 6 9.32 -35.57 45.99
N PRO A 7 8.49 -34.50 46.01
CA PRO A 7 7.64 -34.16 44.88
C PRO A 7 8.45 -33.61 43.70
N GLY A 8 8.08 -34.09 42.50
CA GLY A 8 8.73 -33.79 41.23
C GLY A 8 8.74 -32.31 40.88
N LYS A 9 9.91 -31.81 40.48
CA LYS A 9 10.09 -30.49 39.90
C LYS A 9 9.32 -30.39 38.57
N PRO A 10 8.68 -29.25 38.27
CA PRO A 10 8.02 -29.04 36.99
C PRO A 10 9.05 -29.08 35.85
N LYS A 11 8.76 -29.91 34.84
CA LYS A 11 9.56 -29.99 33.61
C LYS A 11 9.52 -28.62 32.93
N LYS A 12 10.67 -27.97 32.79
CA LYS A 12 10.83 -26.81 31.90
C LYS A 12 10.46 -27.25 30.48
N GLN A 13 9.37 -26.72 29.94
CA GLN A 13 9.08 -26.79 28.51
C GLN A 13 10.18 -26.01 27.78
N VAL A 14 11.12 -26.75 27.20
CA VAL A 14 12.06 -26.21 26.21
C VAL A 14 11.25 -25.99 24.95
N TYR A 15 10.83 -24.75 24.69
CA TYR A 15 10.39 -24.35 23.36
C TYR A 15 11.59 -24.49 22.41
N SER A 16 11.66 -25.64 21.74
CA SER A 16 12.51 -25.82 20.57
C SER A 16 12.00 -24.88 19.49
N ARG A 17 12.53 -23.64 19.46
CA ARG A 17 12.48 -22.77 18.29
C ARG A 17 13.16 -23.52 17.15
N ARG A 18 12.38 -24.31 16.39
CA ARG A 18 12.75 -24.62 15.02
C ARG A 18 12.80 -23.27 14.32
N GLY A 19 14.01 -22.78 14.08
CA GLY A 19 14.22 -21.79 13.05
C GLY A 19 13.67 -22.39 11.77
N THR A 20 12.48 -21.96 11.39
CA THR A 20 11.99 -22.12 10.03
C THR A 20 13.03 -21.45 9.16
N SER A 21 13.89 -22.27 8.56
CA SER A 21 14.73 -21.86 7.44
C SER A 21 13.78 -21.24 6.42
N PHE A 22 13.78 -19.90 6.37
CA PHE A 22 13.02 -19.14 5.40
C PHE A 22 13.42 -19.70 4.03
N LEU A 23 12.45 -20.31 3.36
CA LEU A 23 12.64 -21.14 2.18
C LEU A 23 13.52 -20.40 1.18
N THR A 24 14.57 -21.08 0.72
CA THR A 24 15.36 -20.74 -0.47
C THR A 24 14.48 -20.88 -1.72
N LEU A 25 13.46 -20.04 -1.85
CA LEU A 25 12.72 -19.84 -3.10
C LEU A 25 13.43 -18.86 -4.04
N SER A 26 14.55 -18.25 -3.60
CA SER A 26 15.34 -17.35 -4.43
C SER A 26 16.21 -18.05 -5.49
N SER A 27 16.44 -19.37 -5.36
CA SER A 27 17.44 -20.06 -6.19
C SER A 27 16.99 -20.39 -7.62
N SER A 28 15.69 -20.54 -7.90
CA SER A 28 15.26 -20.92 -9.26
C SER A 28 15.14 -19.74 -10.22
N TYR A 29 15.20 -18.49 -9.72
CA TYR A 29 15.01 -17.29 -10.53
C TYR A 29 16.33 -16.66 -11.01
N GLU A 30 17.45 -16.92 -10.32
CA GLU A 30 18.77 -16.43 -10.74
C GLU A 30 19.31 -17.16 -11.98
N SER A 31 18.93 -18.43 -12.18
CA SER A 31 19.38 -19.24 -13.31
C SER A 31 18.81 -18.82 -14.67
N GLU A 32 17.68 -18.12 -14.75
CA GLU A 32 17.10 -17.66 -16.03
C GLU A 32 17.59 -16.27 -16.46
N GLN A 33 18.07 -15.44 -15.54
CA GLN A 33 18.58 -14.09 -15.83
C GLN A 33 20.08 -14.11 -16.21
N GLN A 34 20.86 -15.06 -15.69
CA GLN A 34 22.29 -15.19 -16.01
C GLN A 34 22.58 -15.68 -17.43
N ALA A 35 21.60 -16.25 -18.13
CA ALA A 35 21.76 -16.71 -19.51
C ALA A 35 21.60 -15.59 -20.58
N ARG A 36 21.28 -14.34 -20.19
CA ARG A 36 20.98 -13.26 -21.15
C ARG A 36 21.98 -12.09 -21.18
N HIS A 37 23.05 -12.10 -20.38
CA HIS A 37 23.97 -10.95 -20.27
C HIS A 37 25.46 -11.24 -20.52
N THR A 38 25.82 -12.38 -21.12
CA THR A 38 27.18 -12.59 -21.64
C THR A 38 27.25 -12.15 -23.11
N GLY A 39 27.44 -10.87 -23.35
CA GLY A 39 27.65 -10.31 -24.69
C GLY A 39 28.30 -8.92 -24.62
N GLU A 40 29.60 -8.89 -24.88
CA GLU A 40 30.42 -7.77 -25.36
C GLU A 40 30.57 -6.52 -24.46
N SER A 41 31.72 -6.47 -23.77
CA SER A 41 32.38 -5.20 -23.41
C SER A 41 33.45 -4.87 -24.45
N SER A 42 33.35 -3.70 -25.08
CA SER A 42 34.46 -3.07 -25.79
C SER A 42 34.78 -1.74 -25.13
N ASP A 43 36.06 -1.60 -24.78
CA ASP A 43 36.73 -0.41 -24.27
C ASP A 43 36.56 0.79 -25.21
N GLU A 44 36.13 1.94 -24.66
CA GLU A 44 36.49 3.25 -25.21
C GLU A 44 36.78 4.24 -24.08
N SER A 45 38.07 4.48 -23.87
CA SER A 45 38.58 5.62 -23.13
C SER A 45 38.53 6.87 -24.02
N PHE A 46 37.79 7.91 -23.61
CA PHE A 46 37.89 9.22 -24.24
C PHE A 46 38.19 10.30 -23.20
N VAL A 47 39.39 10.88 -23.34
CA VAL A 47 39.84 12.11 -22.69
C VAL A 47 39.50 13.26 -23.63
N THR A 48 38.74 14.26 -23.19
CA THR A 48 38.89 15.63 -23.71
C THR A 48 38.47 16.68 -22.68
N SER A 49 39.45 17.49 -22.31
CA SER A 49 39.36 18.81 -21.71
C SER A 49 38.62 19.81 -22.60
N GLY A 50 37.82 20.70 -22.02
CA GLY A 50 37.21 21.85 -22.69
C GLY A 50 36.85 22.99 -21.73
N PRO A 51 36.88 24.26 -22.17
CA PRO A 51 37.26 25.41 -21.34
C PRO A 51 36.10 26.15 -20.66
N ALA A 52 36.47 26.91 -19.62
CA ALA A 52 35.62 27.83 -18.89
C ALA A 52 35.14 29.00 -19.76
N HIS A 53 33.82 29.19 -19.83
CA HIS A 53 33.20 30.37 -20.44
C HIS A 53 32.81 31.38 -19.37
N ASP A 54 33.42 32.56 -19.48
CA ASP A 54 33.20 33.76 -18.70
C ASP A 54 31.86 34.42 -19.10
N ALA A 55 30.94 34.59 -18.15
CA ALA A 55 29.61 35.14 -18.39
C ALA A 55 29.51 36.56 -17.83
N GLY A 56 29.56 37.55 -18.73
CA GLY A 56 29.47 38.97 -18.41
C GLY A 56 28.09 39.46 -17.94
N PRO A 57 28.03 40.61 -17.22
CA PRO A 57 26.83 41.12 -16.58
C PRO A 57 26.00 42.03 -17.50
N GLN A 58 25.23 41.46 -18.43
CA GLN A 58 24.21 42.22 -19.20
C GLN A 58 22.82 41.58 -19.29
N ALA A 59 22.58 40.43 -18.65
CA ALA A 59 21.31 39.70 -18.77
C ALA A 59 20.21 40.09 -17.74
N LYS A 60 20.35 41.18 -16.97
CA LYS A 60 19.41 41.50 -15.87
C LYS A 60 18.34 42.56 -16.18
N ALA A 61 18.41 43.26 -17.32
CA ALA A 61 17.44 44.31 -17.64
C ALA A 61 16.18 43.81 -18.39
N SER A 62 16.19 42.59 -18.94
CA SER A 62 15.10 42.08 -19.81
C SER A 62 14.02 41.25 -19.08
N LEU A 63 14.23 40.86 -17.83
CA LEU A 63 13.33 39.94 -17.12
C LEU A 63 12.20 40.66 -16.35
N ARG A 64 12.39 41.94 -16.00
CA ARG A 64 11.43 42.72 -15.21
C ARG A 64 10.23 43.19 -16.05
N ASP A 65 10.46 43.54 -17.33
CA ASP A 65 9.38 43.91 -18.25
C ASP A 65 8.55 42.71 -18.75
N ARG A 66 9.11 41.49 -18.69
CA ARG A 66 8.36 40.27 -19.02
C ARG A 66 7.39 39.80 -17.92
N MET A 67 7.49 40.30 -16.69
CA MET A 67 6.66 39.84 -15.56
C MET A 67 5.39 40.65 -15.33
N MET A 68 5.22 41.82 -15.96
CA MET A 68 4.05 42.70 -15.70
C MET A 68 2.91 42.56 -16.72
N GLY A 69 3.04 41.71 -17.75
CA GLY A 69 2.09 41.60 -18.87
C GLY A 69 1.17 40.36 -18.93
N ARG A 70 1.23 39.41 -17.99
CA ARG A 70 0.50 38.12 -18.08
C ARG A 70 -0.56 37.92 -16.99
N LYS A 71 -1.51 38.85 -16.84
CA LYS A 71 -2.71 38.64 -15.99
C LYS A 71 -3.99 38.30 -16.77
N GLY A 72 -3.96 38.30 -18.11
CA GLY A 72 -5.09 37.95 -18.98
C GLY A 72 -5.43 36.46 -19.08
N PRO A 73 -4.47 35.57 -19.43
CA PRO A 73 -4.82 34.22 -19.88
C PRO A 73 -5.28 33.28 -18.75
N LEU A 74 -4.89 33.55 -17.50
CA LEU A 74 -5.28 32.68 -16.38
C LEU A 74 -6.76 32.82 -16.00
N ARG A 75 -7.34 34.02 -16.19
CA ARG A 75 -8.77 34.26 -15.90
C ARG A 75 -9.69 33.64 -16.94
N GLU A 76 -9.26 33.60 -18.20
CA GLU A 76 -10.00 32.93 -19.27
C GLU A 76 -10.03 31.42 -19.05
N VAL A 77 -8.88 30.80 -18.73
CA VAL A 77 -8.81 29.36 -18.42
C VAL A 77 -9.65 28.98 -17.19
N LEU A 78 -9.66 29.81 -16.15
CA LEU A 78 -10.50 29.59 -14.95
C LEU A 78 -12.00 29.72 -15.26
N ASN A 79 -12.39 30.70 -16.08
CA ASN A 79 -13.80 30.85 -16.47
C ASN A 79 -14.26 29.69 -17.36
N GLU A 80 -13.41 29.21 -18.26
CA GLU A 80 -13.71 28.07 -19.15
C GLU A 80 -13.87 26.76 -18.36
N GLN A 81 -13.05 26.54 -17.33
CA GLN A 81 -13.20 25.40 -16.42
C GLN A 81 -14.49 25.50 -15.58
N VAL A 82 -14.85 26.69 -15.09
CA VAL A 82 -16.08 26.89 -14.33
C VAL A 82 -17.33 26.66 -15.18
N THR A 83 -17.33 27.08 -16.45
CA THR A 83 -18.43 26.79 -17.39
C THR A 83 -18.50 25.30 -17.72
N SER A 84 -17.37 24.63 -17.94
CA SER A 84 -17.33 23.19 -18.21
C SER A 84 -17.89 22.35 -17.05
N VAL A 85 -17.56 22.71 -15.80
CA VAL A 85 -18.11 22.04 -14.60
C VAL A 85 -19.61 22.31 -14.45
N ARG A 86 -20.07 23.51 -14.80
CA ARG A 86 -21.51 23.87 -14.76
C ARG A 86 -22.33 23.09 -15.79
N ASP A 87 -21.78 22.88 -16.98
CA ASP A 87 -22.43 22.12 -18.05
C ASP A 87 -22.43 20.62 -17.75
N ALA A 88 -21.34 20.09 -17.19
CA ALA A 88 -21.28 18.71 -16.70
C ALA A 88 -22.30 18.45 -15.58
N ARG A 89 -22.53 19.43 -14.69
CA ARG A 89 -23.58 19.37 -13.66
C ARG A 89 -24.98 19.29 -14.27
N GLY A 90 -25.24 20.04 -15.34
CA GLY A 90 -26.52 19.99 -16.07
C GLY A 90 -26.79 18.59 -16.63
N GLN A 91 -25.81 18.00 -17.30
CA GLN A 91 -25.94 16.67 -17.91
C GLN A 91 -26.09 15.54 -16.89
N VAL A 92 -25.38 15.62 -15.76
CA VAL A 92 -25.52 14.63 -14.67
C VAL A 92 -26.89 14.74 -14.02
N HIS A 93 -27.41 15.95 -13.83
CA HIS A 93 -28.73 16.15 -13.26
C HIS A 93 -29.85 15.65 -14.18
N GLU A 94 -29.74 15.91 -15.49
CA GLU A 94 -30.69 15.43 -16.50
C GLU A 94 -30.71 13.89 -16.57
N ARG A 95 -29.53 13.25 -16.58
CA ARG A 95 -29.45 11.77 -16.54
C ARG A 95 -29.95 11.18 -15.21
N LEU A 96 -29.75 11.86 -14.09
CA LEU A 96 -30.30 11.42 -12.80
C LEU A 96 -31.83 11.52 -12.76
N MET A 97 -32.42 12.52 -13.43
CA MET A 97 -33.88 12.64 -13.56
C MET A 97 -34.45 11.51 -14.43
N GLU A 98 -33.81 11.18 -15.56
CA GLU A 98 -34.20 10.04 -16.41
C GLU A 98 -34.13 8.70 -15.67
N VAL A 99 -33.10 8.49 -14.84
CA VAL A 99 -32.98 7.30 -13.99
C VAL A 99 -34.04 7.31 -12.89
N SER A 100 -34.42 8.49 -12.36
CA SER A 100 -35.41 8.56 -11.28
C SER A 100 -36.83 8.14 -11.69
N ASP A 101 -37.20 8.34 -12.96
CA ASP A 101 -38.50 7.90 -13.49
C ASP A 101 -38.61 6.37 -13.51
N VAL A 102 -37.48 5.66 -13.54
CA VAL A 102 -37.40 4.19 -13.49
C VAL A 102 -37.38 3.65 -12.06
N PHE A 103 -36.82 4.40 -11.11
CA PHE A 103 -36.55 3.92 -9.74
C PHE A 103 -37.41 4.58 -8.65
N GLY A 104 -38.28 5.52 -9.00
CA GLY A 104 -39.27 6.14 -8.12
C GLY A 104 -38.70 7.20 -7.14
N LEU A 105 -39.60 8.01 -6.57
CA LEU A 105 -39.30 9.17 -5.69
C LEU A 105 -38.37 8.87 -4.49
N GLN A 106 -38.30 7.61 -4.05
CA GLN A 106 -37.43 7.23 -2.92
C GLN A 106 -35.94 7.21 -3.30
N PHE A 107 -35.60 6.91 -4.56
CA PHE A 107 -34.21 6.91 -5.03
C PHE A 107 -33.64 8.33 -5.13
N LEU A 108 -34.44 9.28 -5.61
CA LEU A 108 -34.10 10.70 -5.68
C LEU A 108 -33.80 11.29 -4.29
N ALA A 109 -34.62 10.97 -3.29
CA ALA A 109 -34.39 11.41 -1.91
C ALA A 109 -33.06 10.87 -1.36
N ILE A 110 -32.69 9.63 -1.69
CA ILE A 110 -31.43 9.01 -1.23
C ILE A 110 -30.23 9.63 -1.95
N VAL A 111 -30.32 9.88 -3.26
CA VAL A 111 -29.25 10.54 -4.03
C VAL A 111 -29.08 12.00 -3.62
N GLU A 112 -30.16 12.73 -3.32
CA GLU A 112 -30.06 14.08 -2.74
C GLU A 112 -29.46 14.05 -1.33
N LEU A 113 -29.82 13.07 -0.51
CA LEU A 113 -29.29 12.97 0.84
C LEU A 113 -27.80 12.62 0.82
N LEU A 114 -27.38 11.68 -0.04
CA LEU A 114 -25.98 11.32 -0.25
C LEU A 114 -25.19 12.45 -0.93
N GLY A 115 -25.76 13.10 -1.94
CA GLY A 115 -25.14 14.23 -2.64
C GLY A 115 -24.92 15.42 -1.72
N ASN A 116 -25.91 15.76 -0.89
CA ASN A 116 -25.77 16.80 0.13
C ASN A 116 -24.78 16.41 1.24
N TYR A 117 -24.65 15.12 1.58
CA TYR A 117 -23.69 14.63 2.57
C TYR A 117 -22.24 14.69 2.05
N VAL A 118 -22.01 14.25 0.80
CA VAL A 118 -20.70 14.30 0.13
C VAL A 118 -20.25 15.75 -0.08
N LEU A 119 -21.18 16.67 -0.37
CA LEU A 119 -20.87 18.08 -0.58
C LEU A 119 -20.73 18.90 0.71
N ARG A 120 -21.32 18.46 1.83
CA ARG A 120 -21.25 19.18 3.13
C ARG A 120 -20.27 18.59 4.14
N GLY A 121 -19.68 17.42 3.90
CA GLY A 121 -18.91 16.73 4.93
C GLY A 121 -17.73 15.91 4.43
N ILE A 122 -16.67 16.59 3.97
CA ILE A 122 -15.30 16.01 3.96
C ILE A 122 -14.53 16.40 5.22
N GLU A 123 -15.06 17.31 6.05
CA GLU A 123 -14.50 17.58 7.38
C GLU A 123 -15.43 17.02 8.46
N TYR A 124 -14.92 16.03 9.21
CA TYR A 124 -15.48 15.44 10.44
C TYR A 124 -16.68 14.50 10.34
N VAL A 125 -16.44 13.21 10.07
CA VAL A 125 -17.20 12.14 10.77
C VAL A 125 -16.31 10.92 11.08
N LYS A 126 -15.81 10.85 12.32
CA LYS A 126 -15.43 9.61 13.02
C LYS A 126 -16.69 9.06 13.73
N TYR A 127 -17.57 8.33 13.04
CA TYR A 127 -18.66 7.55 13.68
C TYR A 127 -18.98 6.29 12.84
N PRO A 128 -19.52 5.21 13.45
CA PRO A 128 -19.57 3.88 12.87
C PRO A 128 -20.76 3.77 11.92
N PHE A 129 -20.60 4.23 10.67
CA PHE A 129 -21.60 4.05 9.62
C PHE A 129 -21.59 2.62 9.02
N ARG A 130 -20.53 1.84 9.27
CA ARG A 130 -20.36 0.47 8.74
C ARG A 130 -21.50 -0.50 9.09
N PRO A 131 -22.07 -0.54 10.32
CA PRO A 131 -23.10 -1.53 10.65
C PRO A 131 -24.43 -1.25 9.94
N ILE A 132 -24.83 0.02 9.83
CA ILE A 132 -26.12 0.43 9.23
C ILE A 132 -26.07 0.23 7.72
N TYR A 133 -24.98 0.65 7.08
CA TYR A 133 -24.80 0.49 5.64
C TYR A 133 -24.70 -0.98 5.23
N ARG A 134 -24.03 -1.82 6.03
CA ARG A 134 -23.95 -3.27 5.79
C ARG A 134 -25.30 -3.96 5.98
N ARG A 135 -26.08 -3.60 7.01
CA ARG A 135 -27.45 -4.15 7.19
C ARG A 135 -28.35 -3.79 6.01
N TRP A 136 -28.20 -2.58 5.47
CA TRP A 136 -28.91 -2.17 4.25
C TRP A 136 -28.43 -2.92 3.00
N MET A 137 -27.13 -3.15 2.82
CA MET A 137 -26.63 -3.95 1.70
C MET A 137 -27.02 -5.44 1.79
N ILE A 138 -27.06 -6.01 2.99
CA ILE A 138 -27.54 -7.40 3.21
C ILE A 138 -29.03 -7.51 2.84
N LEU A 139 -29.84 -6.50 3.18
CA LEU A 139 -31.25 -6.44 2.77
C LEU A 139 -31.43 -6.25 1.26
N TRP A 140 -30.46 -5.64 0.58
CA TRP A 140 -30.54 -5.32 -0.86
C TRP A 140 -29.95 -6.42 -1.77
N ALA A 141 -28.91 -7.13 -1.33
CA ALA A 141 -28.20 -8.14 -2.12
C ALA A 141 -28.71 -9.58 -1.93
N GLY A 142 -29.60 -9.82 -0.96
CA GLY A 142 -30.05 -11.17 -0.58
C GLY A 142 -29.04 -11.87 0.34
N GLU A 143 -29.53 -12.72 1.24
CA GLU A 143 -28.73 -13.38 2.29
C GLU A 143 -27.58 -14.25 1.72
N ASP A 144 -27.70 -14.70 0.47
CA ASP A 144 -26.74 -15.62 -0.16
C ASP A 144 -25.38 -14.99 -0.52
N TYR A 145 -25.28 -13.65 -0.59
CA TYR A 145 -24.04 -12.97 -1.00
C TYR A 145 -23.05 -12.67 0.13
N PHE A 146 -23.43 -12.87 1.39
CA PHE A 146 -22.60 -12.49 2.55
C PHE A 146 -22.46 -13.61 3.59
N ASN A 147 -22.11 -14.83 3.17
CA ASN A 147 -21.53 -15.84 4.05
C ASN A 147 -20.07 -15.51 4.41
N VAL A 148 -19.81 -14.27 4.87
CA VAL A 148 -18.57 -13.96 5.57
C VAL A 148 -18.86 -14.20 7.05
N PRO A 149 -18.24 -15.20 7.69
CA PRO A 149 -18.43 -15.49 9.10
C PRO A 149 -18.33 -14.21 9.93
N LEU A 150 -19.34 -13.94 10.76
CA LEU A 150 -19.43 -12.74 11.61
C LEU A 150 -18.46 -12.79 12.80
N ASP A 151 -17.72 -13.88 12.96
CA ASP A 151 -16.78 -14.07 14.07
C ASP A 151 -15.55 -13.15 13.96
N ASP A 152 -15.28 -12.55 12.79
CA ASP A 152 -14.16 -11.63 12.56
C ASP A 152 -14.41 -10.16 12.99
N ILE A 153 -15.61 -9.79 13.47
CA ILE A 153 -15.93 -8.36 13.70
C ILE A 153 -15.35 -7.81 15.02
N ASN A 154 -14.77 -8.68 15.87
CA ASN A 154 -14.06 -8.25 17.07
C ASN A 154 -12.53 -8.20 16.87
N GLU A 155 -12.08 -8.15 15.62
CA GLU A 155 -10.67 -7.85 15.31
C GLU A 155 -10.35 -6.44 15.81
N LYS A 156 -9.47 -6.36 16.80
CA LYS A 156 -8.84 -5.11 17.23
C LYS A 156 -8.33 -4.39 15.99
N ALA A 157 -8.65 -3.10 15.86
CA ALA A 157 -8.23 -2.31 14.71
C ALA A 157 -6.72 -2.52 14.46
N PRO A 158 -6.31 -2.82 13.22
CA PRO A 158 -4.93 -3.10 12.92
C PRO A 158 -4.07 -1.90 13.33
N PRO A 159 -2.85 -2.14 13.86
CA PRO A 159 -1.94 -1.07 14.21
C PRO A 159 -1.64 -0.22 12.96
N PRO A 160 -1.48 1.11 13.11
CA PRO A 160 -1.12 1.96 11.99
C PRO A 160 0.26 1.59 11.45
N ILE A 161 0.39 1.53 10.12
CA ILE A 161 1.68 1.30 9.46
C ILE A 161 2.60 2.50 9.68
N ASP A 162 3.78 2.25 10.25
CA ASP A 162 4.83 3.26 10.44
C ASP A 162 6.09 2.88 9.65
N PHE A 163 6.22 3.45 8.46
CA PHE A 163 7.39 3.26 7.59
C PHE A 163 8.66 3.91 8.13
N VAL A 164 8.53 4.96 8.95
CA VAL A 164 9.67 5.61 9.59
C VAL A 164 10.28 4.65 10.59
N LEU A 165 9.46 4.00 11.41
CA LEU A 165 9.91 3.03 12.39
C LEU A 165 10.59 1.80 11.75
N LEU A 166 10.06 1.30 10.62
CA LEU A 166 10.70 0.24 9.84
C LEU A 166 12.09 0.68 9.34
N ALA A 167 12.18 1.88 8.77
CA ALA A 167 13.43 2.41 8.24
C ALA A 167 14.47 2.68 9.34
N GLU A 168 14.05 3.18 10.51
CA GLU A 168 14.92 3.38 11.69
C GLU A 168 15.50 2.07 12.24
N LYS A 169 14.79 0.96 12.06
CA LYS A 169 15.27 -0.39 12.38
C LYS A 169 16.17 -0.98 11.29
N ASN A 170 16.53 -0.22 10.26
CA ASN A 170 17.25 -0.71 9.07
C ASN A 170 16.52 -1.88 8.39
N ILE A 171 15.19 -1.83 8.34
CA ILE A 171 14.34 -2.76 7.59
C ILE A 171 13.86 -2.02 6.34
N VAL A 172 14.33 -2.48 5.19
CA VAL A 172 13.96 -1.90 3.88
C VAL A 172 13.42 -3.01 3.00
N PHE A 173 12.16 -2.83 2.58
CA PHE A 173 11.54 -3.69 1.59
C PHE A 173 11.73 -3.12 0.19
N THR A 174 11.85 -4.01 -0.80
CA THR A 174 11.93 -3.66 -2.21
C THR A 174 10.68 -4.10 -2.96
N ASP A 175 10.42 -3.43 -4.08
CA ASP A 175 9.48 -3.89 -5.11
C ASP A 175 10.02 -5.13 -5.85
N ASN A 176 9.29 -5.55 -6.89
CA ASN A 176 9.66 -6.70 -7.72
C ASN A 176 10.89 -6.46 -8.61
N HIS A 177 11.25 -5.19 -8.80
CA HIS A 177 12.40 -4.72 -9.58
C HIS A 177 13.63 -4.45 -8.70
N LYS A 178 13.58 -4.82 -7.41
CA LYS A 178 14.64 -4.59 -6.41
C LYS A 178 14.85 -3.10 -6.07
N ASN A 179 13.92 -2.21 -6.42
CA ASN A 179 13.96 -0.83 -5.96
C ASN A 179 13.40 -0.75 -4.54
N PRO A 180 14.03 0.01 -3.63
CA PRO A 180 13.49 0.20 -2.29
C PRO A 180 12.14 0.93 -2.35
N LEU A 181 11.15 0.42 -1.61
CA LEU A 181 9.82 1.04 -1.53
C LEU A 181 9.89 2.44 -0.90
N TYR A 182 10.81 2.58 0.06
CA TYR A 182 11.13 3.82 0.76
C TYR A 182 12.62 3.89 1.09
N THR A 183 13.16 5.09 1.19
CA THR A 183 14.53 5.36 1.67
C THR A 183 14.49 6.39 2.81
N MET A 184 15.51 6.37 3.68
CA MET A 184 15.60 7.38 4.76
C MET A 184 15.64 8.81 4.22
N ASP A 185 16.22 9.03 3.05
CA ASP A 185 16.26 10.33 2.39
C ASP A 185 14.89 10.78 1.86
N GLN A 186 14.00 9.85 1.51
CA GLN A 186 12.62 10.16 1.14
C GLN A 186 11.78 10.48 2.39
N LEU A 187 12.06 9.81 3.49
CA LEU A 187 11.34 9.98 4.76
C LEU A 187 11.80 11.23 5.53
N ARG A 188 13.05 11.65 5.36
CA ARG A 188 13.63 12.84 5.97
C ARG A 188 13.79 13.94 4.93
N THR A 189 13.12 15.07 5.14
CA THR A 189 13.36 16.26 4.33
C THR A 189 14.81 16.73 4.46
N ALA A 190 15.32 17.44 3.44
CA ALA A 190 16.69 17.97 3.43
C ALA A 190 17.06 18.84 4.66
N LYS A 191 16.06 19.34 5.39
CA LYS A 191 16.22 20.12 6.63
C LYS A 191 16.20 19.27 7.90
N GLY A 192 16.18 17.94 7.78
CA GLY A 192 16.14 17.00 8.90
C GLY A 192 14.77 16.78 9.52
N TYR A 193 13.69 17.38 8.98
CA TYR A 193 12.33 17.08 9.45
C TYR A 193 11.82 15.79 8.82
N THR A 194 11.28 14.89 9.64
CA THR A 194 10.55 13.70 9.16
C THR A 194 9.25 14.16 8.50
N ALA A 195 9.01 13.72 7.27
CA ALA A 195 7.73 13.98 6.61
C ALA A 195 6.60 13.32 7.43
N SER A 196 5.43 13.97 7.49
CA SER A 196 4.27 13.42 8.21
C SER A 196 3.93 12.05 7.63
N SER A 197 3.70 11.07 8.51
CA SER A 197 3.26 9.72 8.13
C SER A 197 2.01 9.77 7.23
N GLU A 198 1.12 10.74 7.45
CA GLU A 198 -0.10 10.93 6.66
C GLU A 198 0.16 11.24 5.18
N VAL A 199 1.30 11.86 4.85
CA VAL A 199 1.68 12.21 3.48
C VAL A 199 2.48 11.09 2.83
N VAL A 200 3.40 10.50 3.60
CA VAL A 200 4.32 9.47 3.11
C VAL A 200 3.59 8.14 2.88
N LYS A 201 2.70 7.77 3.80
CA LYS A 201 2.04 6.46 3.80
C LYS A 201 1.27 6.20 2.49
N PRO A 202 0.41 7.11 1.98
CA PRO A 202 -0.29 6.88 0.72
C PRO A 202 0.64 6.62 -0.47
N LEU A 203 1.75 7.37 -0.57
CA LEU A 203 2.72 7.23 -1.66
C LEU A 203 3.45 5.88 -1.62
N ILE A 204 3.81 5.41 -0.43
CA ILE A 204 4.45 4.09 -0.29
C ILE A 204 3.42 2.98 -0.54
N MET A 205 2.20 3.12 0.00
CA MET A 205 1.14 2.12 -0.17
C MET A 205 0.74 1.94 -1.63
N GLU A 206 0.73 3.00 -2.44
CA GLU A 206 0.54 2.89 -3.89
C GLU A 206 1.57 1.94 -4.53
N LYS A 207 2.87 2.12 -4.23
CA LYS A 207 3.93 1.22 -4.72
C LYS A 207 3.76 -0.21 -4.21
N VAL A 208 3.33 -0.37 -2.96
CA VAL A 208 3.04 -1.68 -2.36
C VAL A 208 1.97 -2.40 -3.17
N TYR A 209 0.84 -1.74 -3.45
CA TYR A 209 -0.25 -2.35 -4.21
C TYR A 209 0.16 -2.72 -5.63
N VAL A 210 0.91 -1.85 -6.32
CA VAL A 210 1.45 -2.16 -7.65
C VAL A 210 2.33 -3.41 -7.59
N ALA A 211 3.23 -3.50 -6.61
CA ALA A 211 4.11 -4.67 -6.46
C ALA A 211 3.31 -5.97 -6.26
N PHE A 212 2.25 -5.95 -5.45
CA PHE A 212 1.40 -7.12 -5.25
C PHE A 212 0.65 -7.52 -6.53
N GLN A 213 0.04 -6.55 -7.22
CA GLN A 213 -0.71 -6.80 -8.45
C GLN A 213 0.16 -7.41 -9.57
N GLU A 214 1.41 -6.98 -9.69
CA GLU A 214 2.36 -7.53 -10.67
C GLU A 214 2.75 -8.99 -10.41
N VAL A 215 2.80 -9.40 -9.14
CA VAL A 215 3.21 -10.77 -8.74
C VAL A 215 2.02 -11.71 -8.61
N ALA A 216 0.82 -11.21 -8.34
CA ALA A 216 -0.36 -12.05 -8.12
C ALA A 216 -0.57 -13.13 -9.22
N PRO A 217 -0.49 -12.83 -10.53
CA PRO A 217 -0.66 -13.87 -11.56
C PRO A 217 0.40 -14.98 -11.53
N LYS A 218 1.60 -14.67 -11.01
CA LYS A 218 2.73 -15.60 -10.90
C LYS A 218 2.65 -16.47 -9.65
N ALA A 219 1.80 -16.11 -8.68
CA ALA A 219 1.70 -16.80 -7.40
C ALA A 219 0.85 -18.07 -7.42
N ARG A 220 0.29 -18.46 -8.58
CA ARG A 220 -0.46 -19.73 -8.75
C ARG A 220 0.32 -20.99 -8.38
N GLY A 221 1.65 -20.94 -8.49
CA GLY A 221 2.53 -22.06 -8.14
C GLY A 221 2.91 -22.12 -6.66
N LEU A 222 2.51 -21.12 -5.85
CA LEU A 222 2.80 -21.13 -4.42
C LEU A 222 1.85 -22.07 -3.68
N PRO A 223 2.30 -22.70 -2.58
CA PRO A 223 1.45 -23.56 -1.77
C PRO A 223 0.27 -22.77 -1.19
N VAL A 224 -0.90 -23.40 -1.15
CA VAL A 224 -2.08 -22.87 -0.47
C VAL A 224 -1.81 -22.92 1.04
N PRO A 225 -2.03 -21.82 1.80
CA PRO A 225 -1.85 -21.85 3.25
C PRO A 225 -2.80 -22.85 3.91
N ASP A 226 -2.29 -23.70 4.79
CA ASP A 226 -3.10 -24.71 5.51
C ASP A 226 -3.78 -24.15 6.77
N LYS A 227 -3.34 -22.98 7.27
CA LYS A 227 -3.78 -22.38 8.53
C LYS A 227 -3.65 -20.84 8.51
N GLY A 228 -4.25 -20.19 9.50
CA GLY A 228 -4.23 -18.72 9.65
C GLY A 228 -5.29 -18.00 8.81
N ARG A 229 -5.19 -16.66 8.73
CA ARG A 229 -6.14 -15.77 8.03
C ARG A 229 -6.43 -16.17 6.58
N TYR A 230 -5.45 -16.74 5.89
CA TYR A 230 -5.54 -17.11 4.47
C TYR A 230 -5.69 -18.61 4.24
N ALA A 231 -6.08 -19.38 5.26
CA ALA A 231 -6.23 -20.83 5.14
C ALA A 231 -7.18 -21.22 4.00
N GLY A 232 -6.74 -22.13 3.14
CA GLY A 232 -7.52 -22.64 2.01
C GLY A 232 -7.69 -21.68 0.83
N ARG A 233 -7.07 -20.48 0.87
CA ARG A 233 -7.15 -19.50 -0.24
C ARG A 233 -5.92 -19.60 -1.14
N ALA A 234 -6.14 -19.59 -2.46
CA ALA A 234 -5.05 -19.58 -3.42
C ALA A 234 -4.24 -18.29 -3.30
N MET A 235 -2.91 -18.39 -3.35
CA MET A 235 -2.03 -17.23 -3.11
C MET A 235 -2.14 -16.17 -4.20
N ASP A 236 -2.47 -16.52 -5.44
CA ASP A 236 -2.75 -15.54 -6.49
C ASP A 236 -3.97 -14.67 -6.15
N ASP A 237 -5.03 -15.29 -5.64
CA ASP A 237 -6.22 -14.58 -5.17
C ASP A 237 -5.92 -13.69 -3.95
N VAL A 238 -5.15 -14.19 -2.97
CA VAL A 238 -4.75 -13.44 -1.77
C VAL A 238 -3.93 -12.20 -2.15
N LEU A 239 -2.93 -12.34 -3.02
CA LEU A 239 -2.09 -11.21 -3.43
C LEU A 239 -2.83 -10.23 -4.35
N PHE A 240 -3.75 -10.72 -5.19
CA PHE A 240 -4.56 -9.88 -6.07
C PHE A 240 -5.52 -8.99 -5.28
N ASN A 241 -6.15 -9.55 -4.25
CA ASN A 241 -7.14 -8.90 -3.40
C ASN A 241 -6.55 -8.34 -2.09
N ILE A 242 -5.24 -8.07 -2.07
CA ILE A 242 -4.56 -7.52 -0.90
C ILE A 242 -5.17 -6.16 -0.51
N ASN A 243 -5.35 -5.93 0.80
CA ASN A 243 -5.84 -4.66 1.32
C ASN A 243 -4.88 -4.07 2.37
N GLU A 244 -5.18 -2.84 2.82
CA GLU A 244 -4.34 -2.13 3.79
C GLU A 244 -4.21 -2.85 5.13
N ILE A 245 -5.25 -3.57 5.57
CA ILE A 245 -5.27 -4.30 6.84
C ILE A 245 -4.25 -5.44 6.78
N ASP A 246 -4.25 -6.20 5.69
CA ASP A 246 -3.32 -7.31 5.48
C ASP A 246 -1.85 -6.83 5.50
N VAL A 247 -1.58 -5.71 4.83
CA VAL A 247 -0.25 -5.08 4.81
C VAL A 247 0.14 -4.58 6.21
N ALA A 248 -0.80 -4.02 6.95
CA ALA A 248 -0.57 -3.54 8.30
C ALA A 248 -0.22 -4.67 9.29
N LEU A 249 -0.95 -5.78 9.22
CA LEU A 249 -0.69 -6.97 10.04
C LEU A 249 0.70 -7.55 9.72
N PHE A 250 1.05 -7.65 8.45
CA PHE A 250 2.37 -8.11 8.03
C PHE A 250 3.49 -7.20 8.57
N PHE A 251 3.36 -5.88 8.45
CA PHE A 251 4.39 -4.97 8.97
C PHE A 251 4.46 -4.94 10.49
N ASP A 252 3.34 -5.11 11.19
CA ASP A 252 3.35 -5.28 12.64
C ASP A 252 4.11 -6.54 13.05
N TYR A 253 3.87 -7.66 12.35
CA TYR A 253 4.65 -8.88 12.55
C TYR A 253 6.15 -8.64 12.35
N VAL A 254 6.54 -7.96 11.28
CA VAL A 254 7.94 -7.61 11.00
C VAL A 254 8.55 -6.76 12.12
N LEU A 255 7.80 -5.80 12.65
CA LEU A 255 8.23 -4.95 13.76
C LEU A 255 8.37 -5.71 15.08
N ARG A 256 7.53 -6.71 15.33
CA ARG A 256 7.63 -7.60 16.50
C ARG A 256 8.80 -8.59 16.39
N PHE A 257 9.15 -9.02 15.17
CA PHE A 257 10.20 -10.00 14.90
C PHE A 257 11.29 -9.48 13.93
N PRO A 258 11.99 -8.38 14.27
CA PRO A 258 12.86 -7.69 13.33
C PRO A 258 14.14 -8.47 12.97
N VAL A 259 14.57 -9.43 13.81
CA VAL A 259 15.85 -10.14 13.67
C VAL A 259 16.01 -10.80 12.30
N GLY A 260 14.91 -11.24 11.66
CA GLY A 260 14.95 -11.82 10.31
C GLY A 260 15.11 -10.79 9.20
N TYR A 261 14.72 -9.53 9.44
CA TYR A 261 14.55 -8.50 8.40
C TYR A 261 15.65 -7.43 8.40
N VAL A 262 16.33 -7.22 9.52
CA VAL A 262 17.33 -6.16 9.68
C VAL A 262 18.55 -6.39 8.78
N GLY A 263 18.97 -5.33 8.09
CA GLY A 263 20.25 -5.30 7.35
C GLY A 263 20.24 -6.05 6.02
N LYS A 264 19.07 -6.49 5.53
CA LYS A 264 18.91 -7.12 4.22
C LYS A 264 17.75 -6.48 3.47
N ASN A 265 17.87 -6.45 2.15
CA ASN A 265 16.81 -5.97 1.27
C ASN A 265 15.94 -7.16 0.88
N TYR A 266 14.70 -7.18 1.37
CA TYR A 266 13.75 -8.23 1.07
C TYR A 266 12.71 -7.75 0.07
N ARG A 267 12.36 -8.59 -0.91
CA ARG A 267 11.19 -8.35 -1.76
C ARG A 267 9.93 -8.45 -0.90
N LEU A 268 9.09 -7.41 -0.92
CA LEU A 268 7.90 -7.34 -0.08
C LEU A 268 6.95 -8.50 -0.35
N THR A 269 6.65 -8.74 -1.62
CA THR A 269 5.69 -9.76 -2.08
C THR A 269 6.11 -11.17 -1.67
N GLU A 270 7.40 -11.50 -1.78
CA GLU A 270 7.95 -12.80 -1.35
C GLU A 270 7.91 -12.97 0.16
N SER A 271 8.26 -11.92 0.90
CA SER A 271 8.25 -11.93 2.36
C SER A 271 6.84 -12.09 2.91
N PHE A 272 5.88 -11.38 2.28
CA PHE A 272 4.47 -11.48 2.60
C PHE A 272 3.93 -12.88 2.28
N ALA A 273 4.23 -13.43 1.09
CA ALA A 273 3.79 -14.77 0.72
C ALA A 273 4.35 -15.84 1.68
N GLY A 274 5.63 -15.74 2.06
CA GLY A 274 6.24 -16.63 3.06
C GLY A 274 5.55 -16.53 4.42
N TRP A 275 5.21 -15.31 4.86
CA TRP A 275 4.44 -15.08 6.09
C TRP A 275 3.02 -15.68 6.00
N ALA A 276 2.29 -15.42 4.93
CA ALA A 276 0.94 -15.94 4.70
C ALA A 276 0.92 -17.48 4.68
N VAL A 277 1.82 -18.13 3.93
CA VAL A 277 1.93 -19.59 3.83
C VAL A 277 2.31 -20.21 5.18
N SER A 278 3.18 -19.57 5.95
CA SER A 278 3.57 -20.07 7.26
C SER A 278 2.41 -20.13 8.26
N GLY A 279 1.30 -19.44 7.95
CA GLY A 279 0.12 -19.32 8.79
C GLY A 279 0.50 -18.89 10.20
N THR A 280 1.40 -17.91 10.29
CA THR A 280 1.87 -17.37 11.56
C THR A 280 0.65 -16.81 12.31
N PRO A 281 0.47 -17.16 13.60
CA PRO A 281 -0.68 -16.71 14.36
C PRO A 281 -0.72 -15.18 14.41
N ASP A 282 -1.93 -14.63 14.36
CA ASP A 282 -2.20 -13.19 14.49
C ASP A 282 -1.88 -12.65 15.90
N ASP A 283 -1.46 -13.51 16.84
CA ASP A 283 -1.19 -13.23 18.26
C ASP A 283 0.12 -13.84 18.81
#